data_AF-A0A370KH92-F1
#
_entry.id   AF-A0A370KH92-F1
#
_cell.length_a   1.000
_cell.length_b   1.000
_cell.length_c   1.000
_cell.angle_alpha   90.00
_cell.angle_beta   90.00
_cell.angle_gamma   90.00
#
_symmetry.space_group_name_H-M   'P 1'
#
loop_
_entity.id
_entity.type
_entity.pdbx_description
1 polymer ?
#
loop_
_entity_poly.entity_id
_entity_poly.type
_entity_poly.pdbx_seq_one_letter_code
_entity_poly.pdbx_strand_id
1 'polypeptide(L)' 'MDFGGPNVAKALHVGHLRAFVIGEGRRRILLEIGHDVLSDIYFGDWGLQMGKLLLGAALAALDGKPVNPHFLSNHRRLMP' A
#
# COMPACT_ATOMS: atom_id res chain seq x y z
N MET A 1 -12.09 2.21 -12.94
CA MET A 1 -11.96 0.88 -12.31
C MET A 1 -10.81 0.94 -11.35
N ASP A 2 -11.05 0.62 -10.08
CA ASP A 2 -10.03 0.64 -9.04
C ASP A 2 -9.62 -0.79 -8.69
N PHE A 3 -8.31 -1.07 -8.69
CA PHE A 3 -7.76 -2.37 -8.31
C PHE A 3 -6.32 -2.28 -7.83
N GLY A 4 -5.89 -3.28 -7.08
CA GLY A 4 -4.52 -3.41 -6.58
C GLY A 4 -4.25 -2.69 -5.27
N GLY A 5 -4.80 -1.48 -5.10
CA GLY A 5 -4.76 -0.59 -3.93
C GLY A 5 -4.07 -1.11 -2.66
N PRO A 6 -2.73 -1.25 -2.65
CA PRO A 6 -2.04 -1.84 -1.52
C PRO A 6 -1.89 -0.81 -0.40
N ASN A 7 -1.74 -1.29 0.83
CA ASN A 7 -1.31 -0.42 1.92
C ASN A 7 0.17 -0.08 1.73
N VAL A 8 0.48 1.20 1.53
CA VAL A 8 1.85 1.68 1.22
C VAL A 8 2.83 1.36 2.35
N ALA A 9 2.31 1.20 3.58
CA ALA A 9 3.10 0.86 4.75
C ALA A 9 3.43 -0.63 4.87
N LYS A 10 2.97 -1.48 3.95
CA LYS A 10 3.27 -2.93 3.94
C LYS A 10 3.97 -3.33 2.66
N ALA A 11 4.96 -4.21 2.80
CA ALA A 11 5.62 -4.81 1.65
C ALA A 11 4.62 -5.56 0.77
N LEU A 12 4.77 -5.40 -0.54
CA LEU A 12 4.01 -6.17 -1.51
C LEU A 12 4.41 -7.65 -1.41
N HIS A 13 3.42 -8.52 -1.26
CA HIS A 13 3.57 -9.98 -1.35
C HIS A 13 2.62 -10.58 -2.41
N VAL A 14 2.75 -11.88 -2.66
CA VAL A 14 1.95 -12.64 -3.65
C VAL A 14 0.43 -12.49 -3.49
N GLY A 15 -0.05 -12.11 -2.31
CA GLY A 15 -1.46 -11.84 -2.07
C GLY A 15 -2.00 -10.66 -2.89
N HIS A 16 -1.18 -9.64 -3.16
CA HIS A 16 -1.59 -8.48 -3.95
C HIS A 16 -1.65 -8.78 -5.46
N LEU A 17 -0.88 -9.78 -5.95
CA LEU A 17 -0.90 -10.16 -7.38
C LEU A 17 -2.31 -10.50 -7.87
N ARG A 18 -3.14 -11.12 -7.02
CA ARG A 18 -4.52 -11.44 -7.36
C ARG A 18 -5.32 -10.21 -7.79
N ALA A 19 -5.29 -9.15 -6.99
CA ALA A 19 -6.05 -7.94 -7.26
C ALA A 19 -5.55 -7.24 -8.53
N PHE A 20 -4.23 -7.18 -8.72
CA PHE A 20 -3.63 -6.61 -9.93
C PHE A 20 -4.00 -7.39 -11.20
N VAL A 21 -3.83 -8.71 -11.20
CA VAL A 21 -4.07 -9.55 -12.39
C VAL A 21 -5.56 -9.59 -12.75
N ILE A 22 -6.44 -9.76 -11.77
CA ILE A 22 -7.89 -9.79 -12.02
C ILE A 22 -8.39 -8.42 -12.50
N GLY A 23 -7.95 -7.33 -11.86
CA GLY A 23 -8.35 -5.98 -12.23
C GLY A 23 -7.91 -5.62 -13.65
N GLU A 24 -6.65 -5.90 -13.99
CA GLU A 24 -6.12 -5.64 -15.34
C GLU A 24 -6.78 -6.54 -16.39
N GLY A 25 -7.05 -7.82 -16.08
CA GLY A 25 -7.79 -8.70 -16.97
C GLY A 25 -9.19 -8.17 -17.27
N ARG A 26 -9.90 -7.69 -16.25
CA ARG A 26 -11.24 -7.10 -16.42
C ARG A 26 -11.19 -5.78 -17.19
N ARG A 27 -10.18 -4.92 -16.95
CA ARG A 27 -9.96 -3.69 -17.72
C ARG A 27 -9.79 -3.99 -19.22
N ARG A 28 -8.98 -4.98 -19.57
CA ARG A 28 -8.76 -5.39 -20.98
C ARG A 28 -10.02 -5.89 -21.65
N ILE A 29 -10.79 -6.74 -20.98
CA ILE A 29 -12.08 -7.24 -21.50
C ILE A 29 -13.03 -6.08 -21.77
N LEU A 30 -13.12 -5.11 -20.86
CA LEU A 30 -14.03 -3.97 -21.04
C LEU A 30 -13.60 -3.04 -22.18
N LEU A 31 -12.29 -2.82 -22.36
CA LEU A 31 -11.76 -2.07 -23.50
C LEU A 31 -12.05 -2.79 -24.82
N GLU A 32 -11.90 -4.11 -24.87
CA GLU A 32 -12.16 -4.91 -26.07
C GLU A 32 -13.63 -4.86 -26.52
N ILE A 33 -14.58 -4.85 -25.58
CA ILE A 33 -16.01 -4.73 -25.90
C ILE A 33 -16.46 -3.28 -26.15
N GLY A 34 -15.52 -2.34 -26.26
CA GLY A 34 -15.77 -0.96 -26.67
C GLY A 34 -16.15 0.02 -25.55
N HIS A 35 -15.95 -0.33 -24.28
CA HIS A 35 -16.13 0.63 -23.19
C HIS A 35 -14.93 1.56 -23.06
N ASP A 36 -15.20 2.83 -22.75
CA ASP A 36 -14.18 3.75 -22.28
C ASP A 36 -13.89 3.48 -20.79
N VAL A 37 -12.69 2.94 -20.50
CA VAL A 37 -12.32 2.52 -19.16
C VAL A 37 -11.06 3.23 -18.68
N LEU A 38 -11.24 4.12 -17.72
CA LEU A 38 -10.17 4.64 -16.89
C LEU A 38 -9.89 3.68 -15.72
N SER A 39 -8.63 3.40 -15.43
CA SER A 39 -8.20 2.63 -14.26
C SER A 39 -7.40 3.49 -13.30
N ASP A 40 -7.56 3.23 -12.01
CA ASP A 40 -6.84 3.91 -10.92
C ASP A 40 -6.44 2.91 -9.82
N ILE A 41 -5.55 3.33 -8.93
CA ILE A 41 -5.12 2.56 -7.75
C ILE A 41 -5.41 3.40 -6.52
N TYR A 42 -6.40 2.99 -5.73
CA TYR A 42 -6.66 3.63 -4.45
C TYR A 42 -5.68 3.15 -3.39
N PHE A 43 -4.64 3.95 -3.13
CA PHE A 43 -3.60 3.59 -2.16
C PHE A 43 -4.13 3.58 -0.73
N GLY A 44 -3.68 2.60 0.06
CA GLY A 44 -3.84 2.61 1.52
C GLY A 44 -2.74 3.45 2.16
N ASP A 45 -2.65 4.73 1.81
CA ASP A 45 -1.65 5.71 2.28
C ASP A 45 -2.15 6.54 3.49
N TRP A 46 -3.43 6.44 3.83
CA TRP A 46 -4.03 7.13 4.97
C TRP A 46 -4.31 6.20 6.16
N GLY A 47 -4.09 6.70 7.39
CA GLY A 47 -4.45 6.04 8.65
C GLY A 47 -3.27 5.66 9.55
N LEU A 48 -3.54 4.85 10.58
CA LEU A 48 -2.59 4.52 11.65
C LEU A 48 -1.24 3.96 11.14
N GLN A 49 -1.26 3.16 10.07
CA GLN A 49 -0.04 2.57 9.53
C GLN A 49 0.90 3.65 8.96
N MET A 50 0.34 4.69 8.34
CA MET A 50 1.12 5.83 7.86
C MET A 50 1.66 6.66 9.03
N GLY A 51 0.85 6.90 10.06
CA GLY A 51 1.29 7.58 11.28
C GLY A 51 2.47 6.87 11.96
N LYS A 52 2.45 5.53 12.00
CA LYS A 52 3.57 4.74 12.53
C LYS A 52 4.83 4.87 11.66
N LEU A 53 4.72 4.90 10.33
CA LEU A 53 5.88 5.15 9.46
C LEU A 53 6.50 6.52 9.71
N LEU A 54 5.66 7.57 9.77
CA LEU A 54 6.10 8.93 10.02
C LEU A 54 6.82 9.04 11.38
N LEU A 55 6.25 8.42 12.42
CA LEU A 55 6.88 8.38 13.75
C LEU A 55 8.23 7.65 13.71
N GLY A 56 8.30 6.48 13.08
CA GLY A 56 9.53 5.72 12.96
C GLY A 56 10.62 6.49 12.20
N ALA A 57 10.26 7.21 11.16
CA ALA A 57 11.17 8.07 10.41
C ALA A 57 11.66 9.27 11.25
N ALA A 58 10.76 9.92 12.00
CA ALA A 58 11.12 11.02 12.89
C ALA A 58 12.09 10.57 14.01
N LEU A 59 11.81 9.43 14.64
CA LEU A 59 12.71 8.86 15.67
C LEU A 59 14.08 8.52 15.10
N ALA A 60 14.13 7.90 13.92
CA ALA A 60 15.39 7.57 13.25
C ALA A 60 16.22 8.83 12.94
N ALA A 61 15.56 9.90 12.47
CA ALA A 61 16.21 11.18 12.18
C ALA A 61 16.79 11.85 13.45
N LEU A 62 16.10 11.78 14.59
CA LEU A 62 16.57 12.31 15.87
C LEU A 62 17.76 11.51 16.42
N ASP A 63 17.75 10.20 16.26
CA ASP A 63 18.80 9.29 16.75
C ASP A 63 20.04 9.24 15.84
N GLY A 64 20.03 9.90 14.68
CA GLY A 64 21.07 9.77 13.66
C GLY A 64 21.20 8.36 13.08
N LYS A 65 20.15 7.54 13.21
CA LYS A 65 20.13 6.14 12.76
C LYS A 65 19.30 6.01 11.48
N PRO A 66 19.59 5.02 10.61
CA PRO A 66 18.75 4.75 9.45
C PRO A 66 17.34 4.30 9.89
N VAL A 67 16.34 4.63 9.07
CA VAL A 67 14.94 4.20 9.29
C VAL A 67 14.88 2.68 9.33
N ASN A 68 14.28 2.12 10.40
CA ASN A 68 14.09 0.69 10.51
C ASN A 68 12.88 0.25 9.66
N PRO A 69 13.06 -0.55 8.60
CA PRO A 69 11.96 -1.02 7.75
C PRO A 69 10.98 -1.95 8.47
N HIS A 70 11.34 -2.46 9.65
CA HIS A 70 10.52 -3.32 10.51
C HIS A 70 9.88 -2.58 11.69
N PHE A 71 9.86 -1.24 11.67
CA PHE A 71 9.23 -0.43 12.71
C PHE A 71 7.78 -0.87 13.00
N LEU A 72 7.00 -1.11 11.94
CA LEU A 72 5.59 -1.52 12.04
C LEU A 72 5.39 -2.92 12.64
N SER A 73 6.28 -3.87 12.35
CA SER A 73 6.19 -5.23 12.89
C SER A 73 6.52 -5.27 14.38
N ASN A 74 7.48 -4.45 14.80
CA ASN A 74 7.98 -4.43 16.17
C ASN A 74 7.09 -3.61 17.10
N HIS A 75 6.30 -2.66 16.58
CA HIS A 75 5.53 -1.70 17.38
C HIS A 75 4.01 -1.90 17.22
N ARG A 76 3.61 -3.17 17.11
CA ARG A 76 2.22 -3.56 16.91
C ARG A 76 1.31 -3.22 18.10
N ARG A 77 1.88 -3.06 19.31
CA ARG A 77 1.19 -2.81 20.60
C ARG A 77 1.33 -1.39 21.19
N LEU A 78 2.01 -0.45 20.52
CA LEU A 78 2.44 0.79 21.20
C LEU A 78 1.35 1.84 21.48
N MET A 79 0.08 1.61 21.17
CA MET A 79 -1.01 2.49 21.63
C MET A 79 -2.26 1.67 21.99
N PRO A 80 -3.00 2.08 23.05
CA PRO A 80 -4.20 1.39 23.55
C PRO A 80 -5.33 1.28 22.53
#